data_AF-A0A2W5Y8M8-F1
#
_entry.id   AF-A0A2W5Y8M8-F1
#
_cell.length_a   1.000
_cell.length_b   1.000
_cell.length_c   1.000
_cell.angle_alpha   90.00
_cell.angle_beta   90.00
_cell.angle_gamma   90.00
#
_symmetry.space_group_name_H-M   'P 1'
#
loop_
_entity.id
_entity.type
_entity.pdbx_description
1 polymer ?
#
loop_
_entity_poly.entity_id
_entity_poly.type
_entity_poly.pdbx_seq_one_letter_code
_entity_poly.pdbx_strand_id
1 'polypeptide(L)'
;MSGYRRWLVSSGGWLDVISWRQSGKRENGTAASEEGSDEVYAWWCPLSLRRRPTMIRIRADELRYQAALRGWDQRSLARAAGVSEGTVSRLLTGSGVRPSTLLRLARALKKQPALSGLEAVVDRSAP
;
A
#
# COMPACT_ATOMS: atom_id res chain seq x y z
N MET A 1 -12.25 47.58 13.92
CA MET A 1 -12.17 46.40 13.04
C MET A 1 -10.71 46.16 12.66
N SER A 2 -10.09 45.09 13.16
CA SER A 2 -8.88 44.50 12.56
C SER A 2 -8.72 43.10 13.13
N GLY A 3 -9.15 42.12 12.33
CA GLY A 3 -8.94 40.71 12.58
C GLY A 3 -7.59 40.30 12.03
N TYR A 4 -6.79 39.63 12.86
CA TYR A 4 -5.60 38.91 12.43
C TYR A 4 -6.00 37.51 11.96
N ARG A 5 -5.77 37.18 10.69
CA ARG A 5 -5.47 35.80 10.29
C ARG A 5 -4.33 35.78 9.29
N ARG A 6 -3.22 35.28 9.83
CA ARG A 6 -1.92 34.96 9.23
C ARG A 6 -2.08 33.85 8.18
N TRP A 7 -1.70 34.16 6.94
CA TRP A 7 -1.43 33.17 5.89
C TRP A 7 0.04 32.75 6.00
N LEU A 8 0.29 31.44 5.99
CA LEU A 8 1.62 30.86 5.86
C LEU A 8 1.68 30.15 4.52
N VAL A 9 2.56 30.66 3.66
CA VAL A 9 2.97 30.12 2.37
C VAL A 9 4.10 29.10 2.59
N SER A 10 3.95 27.91 1.99
CA SER A 10 5.05 27.08 1.45
C SER A 10 4.41 25.98 0.60
N SER A 11 4.35 26.15 -0.71
CA SER A 11 5.41 25.84 -1.69
C SER A 11 5.58 24.34 -1.92
N GLY A 12 5.07 23.88 -3.08
CA GLY A 12 5.80 22.91 -3.89
C GLY A 12 5.28 21.47 -3.92
N GLY A 13 4.37 21.20 -4.88
CA GLY A 13 4.54 20.06 -5.78
C GLY A 13 3.83 18.74 -5.44
N TRP A 14 3.33 18.11 -6.52
CA TRP A 14 2.77 16.75 -6.66
C TRP A 14 1.25 16.55 -6.56
N LEU A 15 0.44 17.58 -6.31
CA LEU A 15 -1.02 17.42 -6.09
C LEU A 15 -1.91 17.87 -7.24
N ASP A 16 -1.46 17.72 -8.48
CA ASP A 16 -2.35 17.74 -9.65
C ASP A 16 -2.26 16.37 -10.32
N VAL A 17 -3.39 15.84 -10.79
CA VAL A 17 -3.58 14.49 -11.34
C VAL A 17 -3.94 13.43 -10.30
N ILE A 18 -5.21 13.41 -9.89
CA ILE A 18 -6.17 12.34 -10.25
C ILE A 18 -7.53 12.79 -9.71
N SER A 19 -8.21 13.59 -10.54
CA SER A 19 -9.66 13.62 -10.61
C SER A 19 -10.11 12.33 -11.28
N TRP A 20 -10.85 11.47 -10.58
CA TRP A 20 -11.75 10.55 -11.27
C TRP A 20 -13.07 10.37 -10.53
N ARG A 21 -14.04 11.03 -11.12
CA ARG A 21 -15.49 10.98 -11.02
C ARG A 21 -16.01 9.55 -11.22
N GLN A 22 -16.71 8.99 -10.23
CA GLN A 22 -17.63 7.87 -10.47
C GLN A 22 -19.07 8.34 -10.28
N SER A 23 -19.65 8.71 -11.42
CA SER A 23 -21.07 8.95 -11.62
C SER A 23 -21.78 7.58 -11.62
N GLY A 24 -22.59 7.32 -10.61
CA GLY A 24 -23.49 6.18 -10.60
C GLY A 24 -24.58 6.37 -11.65
N LYS A 25 -24.55 5.56 -12.71
CA LYS A 25 -25.67 5.40 -13.63
C LYS A 25 -26.26 4.01 -13.39
N ARG A 26 -27.43 3.97 -12.75
CA ARG A 26 -28.32 2.82 -12.73
C ARG A 26 -29.19 2.91 -13.97
N GLU A 27 -29.12 1.93 -14.86
CA GLU A 27 -30.15 1.70 -15.86
C GLU A 27 -30.44 0.20 -15.90
N ASN A 28 -31.71 -0.12 -15.67
CA ASN A 28 -32.29 -1.45 -15.72
C ASN A 28 -32.36 -1.93 -17.17
N GLY A 29 -32.09 -3.21 -17.40
CA GLY A 29 -32.22 -3.83 -18.71
C GLY A 29 -33.66 -4.05 -19.15
N THR A 30 -33.85 -4.29 -20.45
CA THR A 30 -34.79 -5.29 -21.01
C THR A 30 -34.33 -5.66 -22.43
N ALA A 31 -34.55 -6.93 -22.75
CA ALA A 31 -34.05 -7.79 -23.82
C ALA A 31 -34.09 -7.27 -25.26
N ALA A 32 -33.11 -7.73 -26.04
CA ALA A 32 -33.31 -8.20 -27.41
C ALA A 32 -32.33 -9.35 -27.69
N SER A 33 -32.88 -10.50 -28.04
CA SER A 33 -32.16 -11.64 -28.61
C SER A 33 -31.55 -11.23 -29.95
N GLU A 34 -30.33 -11.68 -30.22
CA GLU A 34 -29.91 -12.05 -31.57
C GLU A 34 -28.66 -12.94 -31.48
N GLU A 35 -28.80 -14.13 -32.05
CA GLU A 35 -27.75 -15.10 -32.26
C GLU A 35 -26.66 -14.51 -33.16
N GLY A 36 -25.40 -14.79 -32.81
CA GLY A 36 -24.29 -14.69 -33.74
C GLY A 36 -23.16 -13.77 -33.29
N SER A 37 -21.95 -14.33 -33.29
CA SER A 37 -20.65 -13.64 -33.25
C SER A 37 -19.88 -13.66 -31.92
N ASP A 38 -19.85 -14.82 -31.24
CA ASP A 38 -18.93 -15.06 -30.11
C ASP A 38 -17.48 -15.43 -30.52
N GLU A 39 -17.15 -15.51 -31.81
CA GLU A 39 -15.89 -16.17 -32.24
C GLU A 39 -14.80 -15.25 -32.82
N VAL A 40 -15.06 -13.95 -32.98
CA VAL A 40 -14.12 -13.00 -33.60
C VAL A 40 -14.11 -11.75 -32.71
N TYR A 41 -13.35 -11.66 -31.62
CA TYR A 41 -12.01 -11.06 -31.57
C TYR A 41 -11.34 -11.32 -30.20
N ALA A 42 -11.60 -12.48 -29.57
CA ALA A 42 -10.88 -12.91 -28.36
C ALA A 42 -9.37 -13.14 -28.58
N TRP A 43 -8.92 -13.11 -29.84
CA TRP A 43 -7.53 -13.29 -30.29
C TRP A 43 -6.68 -12.01 -30.33
N TRP A 44 -7.24 -10.85 -29.97
CA TRP A 44 -6.48 -9.62 -29.71
C TRP A 44 -6.29 -9.37 -28.21
N CYS A 45 -6.14 -10.44 -27.42
CA CYS A 45 -5.55 -10.31 -26.10
C CYS A 45 -4.03 -10.47 -26.27
N PRO A 46 -3.22 -9.39 -26.18
CA PRO A 46 -1.77 -9.52 -26.11
C PRO A 46 -1.46 -10.22 -24.79
N LEU A 47 -1.43 -11.54 -24.87
CA LEU A 47 -1.00 -12.41 -23.81
C LEU A 47 0.39 -11.96 -23.36
N SER A 48 0.47 -11.65 -22.07
CA SER A 48 1.51 -12.24 -21.25
C SER A 48 2.94 -11.73 -21.46
N LEU A 49 3.12 -10.42 -21.39
CA LEU A 49 4.17 -9.96 -20.46
C LEU A 49 3.69 -10.26 -19.04
N ARG A 50 3.67 -11.55 -18.67
CA ARG A 50 3.73 -12.00 -17.28
C ARG A 50 5.09 -11.55 -16.75
N ARG A 51 5.25 -10.24 -16.54
CA ARG A 51 6.35 -9.70 -15.76
C ARG A 51 6.26 -10.43 -14.45
N ARG A 52 7.21 -11.33 -14.20
CA ARG A 52 7.33 -11.98 -12.89
C ARG A 52 7.33 -10.82 -11.89
N PRO A 53 6.44 -10.83 -10.89
CA PRO A 53 6.37 -9.73 -9.95
C PRO A 53 7.75 -9.57 -9.34
N THR A 54 8.32 -8.38 -9.46
CA THR A 54 9.62 -8.06 -8.87
C THR A 54 9.50 -8.26 -7.38
N MET A 55 10.24 -9.22 -6.85
CA MET A 55 10.25 -9.51 -5.42
C MET A 55 11.19 -8.51 -4.77
N ILE A 56 10.67 -7.72 -3.84
CA ILE A 56 11.45 -6.74 -3.11
C ILE A 56 11.88 -7.39 -1.80
N ARG A 57 13.19 -7.34 -1.53
CA ARG A 57 13.76 -7.70 -0.24
C ARG A 57 13.97 -6.43 0.57
N ILE A 58 13.66 -6.51 1.86
CA ILE A 58 13.94 -5.45 2.82
C ILE A 58 14.83 -6.00 3.92
N ARG A 59 15.57 -5.12 4.59
CA ARG A 59 16.34 -5.51 5.78
C ARG A 59 15.37 -5.81 6.91
N ALA A 60 15.47 -7.02 7.47
CA ALA A 60 14.60 -7.45 8.56
C ALA A 60 14.77 -6.56 9.79
N ASP A 61 16.00 -6.19 10.11
CA ASP A 61 16.34 -5.37 11.28
C ASP A 61 15.71 -3.99 11.21
N GLU A 62 15.69 -3.38 10.01
CA GLU A 62 15.02 -2.09 9.81
C GLU A 62 13.50 -2.21 10.00
N LEU A 63 12.89 -3.30 9.52
CA LEU A 63 11.47 -3.52 9.75
C LEU A 63 11.15 -3.70 11.24
N ARG A 64 11.99 -4.46 11.97
CA ARG A 64 11.85 -4.68 13.42
C ARG A 64 12.03 -3.37 14.18
N TYR A 65 13.08 -2.61 13.87
CA TYR A 65 13.35 -1.31 14.45
C TYR A 65 12.15 -0.38 14.28
N GLN A 66 11.65 -0.22 13.05
CA GLN A 66 10.51 0.66 12.77
C GLN A 66 9.21 0.19 13.45
N ALA A 67 8.98 -1.12 13.56
CA ALA A 67 7.84 -1.66 14.29
C ALA A 67 7.98 -1.39 15.80
N ALA A 68 9.16 -1.63 16.36
CA ALA A 68 9.45 -1.42 17.78
C ALA A 68 9.34 0.06 18.20
N LEU A 69 9.81 0.99 17.37
CA LEU A 69 9.61 2.44 17.60
C LEU A 69 8.14 2.86 17.72
N ARG A 70 7.23 2.06 17.16
CA ARG A 70 5.79 2.29 17.19
C ARG A 70 5.09 1.42 18.22
N GLY A 71 5.84 0.61 18.99
CA GLY A 71 5.28 -0.34 19.95
C GLY A 71 4.53 -1.50 19.29
N TRP A 72 4.91 -1.87 18.07
CA TRP A 72 4.31 -3.00 17.35
C TRP A 72 5.16 -4.25 17.46
N ASP A 73 4.51 -5.34 17.87
CA ASP A 73 5.00 -6.69 17.66
C ASP A 73 4.68 -7.17 16.23
N GLN A 74 5.24 -8.32 15.84
CA GLN A 74 5.04 -8.90 14.51
C GLN A 74 3.54 -9.11 14.20
N ARG A 75 2.77 -9.53 15.20
CA ARG A 75 1.35 -9.84 15.08
C ARG A 75 0.51 -8.58 14.88
N SER A 76 0.78 -7.52 15.64
CA SER A 76 0.11 -6.23 15.53
C SER A 76 0.47 -5.55 14.21
N LEU A 77 1.73 -5.62 13.77
CA LEU A 77 2.12 -5.15 12.45
C LEU A 77 1.37 -5.88 11.34
N ALA A 78 1.26 -7.21 11.42
CA ALA A 78 0.53 -8.01 10.43
C ALA A 78 -0.95 -7.61 10.36
N ARG A 79 -1.60 -7.46 11.53
CA ARG A 79 -3.00 -7.01 11.64
C ARG A 79 -3.19 -5.60 11.10
N ALA A 80 -2.31 -4.66 11.47
CA ALA A 80 -2.38 -3.27 11.03
C ALA A 80 -2.21 -3.13 9.51
N ALA A 81 -1.37 -3.98 8.90
CA ALA A 81 -1.14 -4.00 7.46
C ALA A 81 -2.14 -4.87 6.67
N GLY A 82 -3.01 -5.63 7.35
CA GLY A 82 -3.95 -6.55 6.70
C GLY A 82 -3.23 -7.65 5.90
N VAL A 83 -2.15 -8.19 6.45
CA VAL A 83 -1.36 -9.29 5.89
C VAL A 83 -1.29 -10.45 6.89
N SER A 84 -0.98 -11.66 6.42
CA SER A 84 -0.83 -12.80 7.32
C SER A 84 0.45 -12.70 8.16
N GLU A 85 0.41 -13.20 9.38
CA GLU A 85 1.58 -13.26 10.29
C GLU A 85 2.74 -14.02 9.64
N GLY A 86 2.44 -15.09 8.88
CA GLY A 86 3.43 -15.85 8.13
C GLY A 86 4.11 -15.05 7.00
N THR A 87 3.43 -14.07 6.41
CA THR A 87 4.05 -13.17 5.43
C THR A 87 5.08 -12.27 6.10
N VAL A 88 4.75 -11.74 7.28
CA VAL A 88 5.70 -10.92 8.08
C VAL A 88 6.86 -11.78 8.59
N SER A 89 6.59 -13.02 9.03
CA SER A 89 7.64 -13.96 9.45
C SER A 89 8.64 -14.22 8.31
N ARG A 90 8.14 -14.54 7.10
CA ARG A 90 9.00 -14.75 5.92
C ARG A 90 9.84 -13.51 5.61
N LEU A 91 9.23 -12.33 5.66
CA LEU A 91 9.92 -11.06 5.45
C LEU A 91 11.06 -10.84 6.46
N LEU A 92 10.81 -11.16 7.74
CA LEU A 92 11.80 -11.08 8.82
C LEU A 92 12.93 -12.12 8.67
N THR A 93 12.67 -13.25 8.04
CA THR A 93 13.73 -14.22 7.66
C THR A 93 14.49 -13.82 6.38
N GLY A 94 14.22 -12.66 5.79
CA GLY A 94 14.88 -12.16 4.58
C GLY A 94 14.25 -12.61 3.26
N SER A 95 13.06 -13.21 3.30
CA SER A 95 12.33 -13.54 2.07
C SER A 95 11.84 -12.29 1.36
N GLY A 96 11.89 -12.31 0.02
CA GLY A 96 11.28 -11.24 -0.77
C GLY A 96 9.76 -11.25 -0.66
N VAL A 97 9.15 -10.08 -0.85
CA VAL A 97 7.69 -9.93 -0.94
C VAL A 97 7.29 -9.16 -2.19
N ARG A 98 6.01 -9.26 -2.53
CA ARG A 98 5.43 -8.48 -3.61
C ARG A 98 5.43 -6.99 -3.25
N PRO A 99 5.54 -6.08 -4.25
CA PRO A 99 5.51 -4.64 -4.01
C PRO A 99 4.22 -4.17 -3.32
N SER A 100 3.08 -4.81 -3.65
CA SER A 100 1.79 -4.52 -3.03
C SER A 100 1.76 -4.82 -1.52
N THR A 101 2.39 -5.92 -1.09
CA THR A 101 2.54 -6.29 0.32
C THR A 101 3.42 -5.30 1.06
N LEU A 102 4.56 -4.91 0.45
CA LEU A 102 5.46 -3.92 1.02
C LEU A 102 4.75 -2.57 1.21
N LEU A 103 3.96 -2.15 0.22
CA LEU A 103 3.21 -0.89 0.29
C LEU A 103 2.17 -0.92 1.43
N ARG A 104 1.52 -2.05 1.68
CA ARG A 104 0.61 -2.22 2.82
C ARG A 104 1.33 -2.05 4.16
N LEU A 105 2.49 -2.69 4.31
CA LEU A 105 3.33 -2.55 5.52
C LEU A 105 3.80 -1.11 5.72
N ALA A 106 4.29 -0.45 4.66
CA ALA A 106 4.73 0.93 4.71
C ALA A 106 3.59 1.89 5.09
N ARG A 107 2.38 1.67 4.53
CA ARG A 107 1.18 2.45 4.89
C ARG A 107 0.78 2.24 6.35
N ALA A 108 0.87 1.02 6.86
CA ALA A 108 0.62 0.75 8.27
C ALA A 108 1.62 1.53 9.13
N LEU A 109 2.92 1.38 8.88
CA LEU A 109 3.96 2.10 9.62
C LEU A 109 3.80 3.63 9.54
N LYS A 110 3.35 4.17 8.41
CA LYS A 110 3.07 5.61 8.27
C LYS A 110 1.88 6.08 9.10
N LYS A 111 0.89 5.21 9.35
CA LYS A 111 -0.33 5.57 10.07
C LYS A 111 -0.08 5.80 11.57
N GLN A 112 0.90 5.11 12.16
CA GLN A 112 1.25 5.23 13.57
C GLN A 112 2.51 6.09 13.75
N PRO A 113 2.43 7.22 14.48
CA PRO A 113 3.62 8.02 14.77
C PRO A 113 4.61 7.21 15.63
N ALA A 114 5.90 7.50 15.44
CA ALA A 114 6.92 6.95 16.32
C ALA A 114 6.75 7.53 17.73
N LEU A 115 6.91 6.67 18.73
CA LEU A 115 6.83 7.09 20.12
C LEU A 115 8.15 7.77 20.51
N SER A 116 8.07 9.03 20.92
CA SER A 116 9.23 9.80 21.37
C SER A 116 9.93 9.12 22.55
N GLY A 117 11.25 8.97 22.48
CA GLY A 117 12.07 8.36 23.54
C GLY A 117 12.32 6.86 23.39
N LEU A 118 11.55 6.15 22.56
CA LEU A 118 11.80 4.73 22.28
C LEU A 118 13.03 4.50 21.39
N GLU A 119 13.42 5.52 20.62
CA GLU A 119 14.63 5.48 19.78
C GLU A 119 15.92 5.27 20.59
N ALA A 120 15.95 5.68 21.85
CA ALA A 120 17.10 5.50 22.74
C ALA A 120 17.19 4.08 23.33
N VAL A 121 16.09 3.33 23.32
CA VAL A 121 15.98 2.00 23.94
C VAL A 121 16.03 0.89 22.90
N VAL A 122 15.44 1.12 21.73
CA VAL A 122 15.41 0.16 20.64
C VAL A 122 16.74 0.21 19.89
N ASP A 123 17.56 -0.82 20.05
CA ASP A 123 18.78 -0.94 19.27
C ASP A 123 18.46 -1.30 17.81
N ARG A 124 19.10 -0.60 16.87
CA ARG A 124 18.98 -0.86 15.42
C ARG A 124 19.73 -2.14 15.01
N SER A 125 20.67 -2.62 15.82
CA SER A 125 21.44 -3.85 15.60
C SER A 125 20.87 -5.11 16.27
N ALA A 126 19.73 -5.02 16.97
CA ALA A 126 19.19 -6.18 17.68
C ALA A 126 18.71 -7.28 16.68
N PRO A 127 19.28 -8.51 16.74
CA PRO A 127 19.02 -9.59 15.79
C PRO A 127 17.62 -10.23 15.90
#